data_AF-A0A3D3P4N9-F1
#
_entry.id   AF-A0A3D3P4N9-F1
#
_cell.length_a   1.000
_cell.length_b   1.000
_cell.length_c   1.000
_cell.angle_alpha   90.00
_cell.angle_beta   90.00
_cell.angle_gamma   90.00
#
_symmetry.space_group_name_H-M   'P 1'
#
loop_
_entity.id
_entity.type
_entity.pdbx_description
1 polymer ?
#
loop_
_entity_poly.entity_id
_entity_poly.type
_entity_poly.pdbx_seq_one_letter_code
_entity_poly.pdbx_strand_id
1 'polypeptide(L)'
;MQIEIPFCPQLIKFRGVENSRSPILFDLDQTIIPWDTQLVFRCYVLKKEPVRRFLTLIFLCFLPLNKVLGAGGMKRVFHSYLWKMPHSKLQEHVEGFINEWLPKLPYPEILKEIAYYKKQGNPLILSSA
;
A
#
# COMPACT_ATOMS: atom_id res chain seq x y z
N MET A 1 19.62 21.65 4.48
CA MET A 1 19.71 20.80 5.69
C MET A 1 19.41 19.37 5.27
N GLN A 2 20.44 18.62 4.87
CA GLN A 2 20.31 17.19 4.54
C GLN A 2 20.28 16.44 5.86
N ILE A 3 19.15 15.81 6.14
CA ILE A 3 19.03 14.89 7.27
C ILE A 3 19.61 13.56 6.78
N GLU A 4 20.86 13.28 7.12
CA GLU A 4 21.42 11.93 6.97
C GLU A 4 20.73 11.04 8.01
N ILE A 5 19.78 10.24 7.54
CA ILE A 5 19.22 9.15 8.33
C ILE A 5 20.28 8.03 8.30
N PRO A 6 20.87 7.64 9.45
CA PRO A 6 21.86 6.59 9.48
C PRO A 6 21.23 5.27 9.01
N PHE A 7 21.80 4.71 7.94
CA PHE A 7 21.50 3.37 7.43
C PHE A 7 21.72 2.35 8.56
N CYS A 8 20.64 1.75 9.06
CA CYS A 8 20.70 0.71 10.09
C CYS A 8 20.54 -0.67 9.41
N PRO A 9 21.62 -1.43 9.19
CA PRO A 9 21.56 -2.70 8.46
C PRO A 9 21.03 -3.87 9.30
N GLN A 10 20.27 -3.62 10.37
CA GLN A 10 19.78 -4.69 11.25
C GLN A 10 18.49 -5.31 10.70
N LEU A 11 18.58 -5.90 9.51
CA LEU A 11 17.58 -6.84 9.02
C LEU A 11 17.70 -8.16 9.78
N ILE A 12 16.58 -8.59 10.34
CA ILE A 12 16.38 -9.78 11.17
C ILE A 12 17.02 -11.01 10.49
N LYS A 13 18.08 -11.54 11.09
CA LYS A 13 18.80 -12.74 10.62
C LYS A 13 17.97 -13.98 11.02
N PHE A 14 17.09 -14.46 10.14
CA PHE A 14 16.50 -15.78 10.29
C PHE A 14 17.60 -16.84 10.12
N ARG A 15 17.86 -17.59 11.20
CA ARG A 15 18.93 -18.56 11.30
C ARG A 15 18.49 -19.88 10.65
N GLY A 16 19.12 -20.23 9.53
CA GLY A 16 19.17 -21.59 8.99
C GLY A 16 18.43 -21.79 7.66
N VAL A 17 19.15 -21.71 6.54
CA VAL A 17 19.15 -22.68 5.42
C VAL A 17 20.48 -22.47 4.68
N GLU A 18 21.39 -23.43 4.77
CA GLU A 18 22.62 -23.42 3.98
C GLU A 18 22.27 -23.72 2.51
N ASN A 19 22.81 -22.88 1.61
CA ASN A 19 22.79 -22.98 0.14
C ASN A 19 21.62 -22.37 -0.66
N SER A 20 20.66 -21.70 -0.03
CA SER A 20 19.69 -20.82 -0.71
C SER A 20 19.72 -19.43 -0.09
N ARG A 21 19.86 -18.38 -0.89
CA ARG A 21 19.85 -16.99 -0.39
C ARG A 21 18.57 -16.72 0.37
N SER A 22 18.68 -16.18 1.59
CA SER A 22 17.52 -15.94 2.46
C SER A 22 16.48 -15.05 1.76
N PRO A 23 15.18 -15.40 1.85
CA PRO A 23 14.12 -14.55 1.34
C PRO A 23 14.08 -13.22 2.13
N ILE A 24 13.88 -12.12 1.42
CA ILE A 24 13.73 -10.79 2.00
C ILE A 24 12.26 -10.38 1.90
N LEU A 25 11.69 -10.01 3.05
CA LEU A 25 10.31 -9.57 3.17
C LEU A 25 10.25 -8.05 3.16
N PHE A 26 9.39 -7.50 2.33
CA PHE A 26 9.01 -6.10 2.35
C PHE A 26 7.53 -5.98 2.63
N ASP A 27 7.18 -5.07 3.53
CA ASP A 27 5.83 -4.52 3.60
C ASP A 27 5.65 -3.43 2.53
N LEU A 28 4.42 -3.09 2.18
CA LEU A 28 4.13 -2.06 1.17
C LEU A 28 3.95 -0.69 1.83
N ASP A 29 2.91 -0.59 2.65
CA ASP A 29 2.43 0.67 3.21
C ASP A 29 3.37 1.13 4.31
N GLN A 30 3.77 2.40 4.27
CA GLN A 30 4.75 3.00 5.19
C GLN A 30 6.14 2.32 5.18
N THR A 31 6.40 1.42 4.22
CA THR A 31 7.69 0.75 4.04
C THR A 31 8.24 1.01 2.64
N ILE A 32 7.63 0.47 1.58
CA ILE A 32 8.04 0.79 0.21
C ILE A 32 7.51 2.16 -0.20
N ILE A 33 6.25 2.46 0.16
CA ILE A 33 5.60 3.73 -0.11
C ILE A 33 5.32 4.50 1.18
N PRO A 34 5.27 5.85 1.16
CA PRO A 34 5.07 6.67 2.35
C PRO A 34 3.66 6.61 2.97
N TRP A 35 2.66 6.21 2.19
CA TRP A 35 1.26 6.30 2.57
C TRP A 35 0.60 4.92 2.55
N ASP A 36 -0.63 4.84 3.08
CA ASP A 36 -1.50 3.68 2.90
C ASP A 36 -2.01 3.62 1.44
N THR A 37 -1.73 2.53 0.73
CA THR A 37 -2.10 2.34 -0.68
C THR A 37 -3.60 2.46 -0.89
N GLN A 38 -4.42 1.93 0.02
CA GLN A 38 -5.89 1.98 -0.10
C GLN A 38 -6.39 3.42 0.01
N LEU A 39 -5.79 4.22 0.90
CA LEU A 39 -6.11 5.65 1.03
C LEU A 39 -5.69 6.44 -0.21
N VAL A 40 -4.49 6.20 -0.74
CA VAL A 40 -4.04 6.89 -1.96
C VAL A 40 -4.88 6.47 -3.17
N PHE A 41 -5.23 5.19 -3.29
CA PHE A 41 -6.10 4.71 -4.36
C PHE A 41 -7.50 5.31 -4.26
N ARG A 42 -8.06 5.44 -3.06
CA ARG A 42 -9.31 6.17 -2.84
C ARG A 42 -9.20 7.62 -3.30
N CYS A 43 -8.12 8.33 -2.97
CA CYS A 43 -7.88 9.69 -3.44
C CYS A 43 -7.82 9.77 -4.98
N TYR A 44 -7.16 8.81 -5.63
CA TYR A 44 -7.11 8.70 -7.09
C TYR A 44 -8.53 8.59 -7.69
N VAL A 45 -9.33 7.63 -7.22
CA VAL A 45 -10.69 7.40 -7.71
C VAL A 45 -11.58 8.62 -7.47
N LEU A 46 -11.52 9.25 -6.29
CA LEU A 46 -12.31 10.44 -5.96
C LEU A 46 -11.87 11.71 -6.72
N LYS A 47 -10.69 11.71 -7.33
CA LYS A 47 -10.26 12.76 -8.26
C LYS A 47 -10.84 12.54 -9.65
N LYS A 48 -10.92 11.30 -10.13
CA LYS A 48 -11.46 10.93 -11.45
C LYS A 48 -13.00 10.89 -11.47
N GLU A 49 -13.63 10.48 -10.37
CA GLU A 49 -15.10 10.44 -10.20
C GLU A 49 -15.55 11.26 -8.96
N PRO A 50 -15.56 12.61 -9.04
CA PRO A 50 -15.86 13.47 -7.89
C PRO A 50 -17.23 13.23 -7.25
N VAL A 51 -18.23 12.78 -8.01
CA VAL A 51 -19.58 12.47 -7.49
C VAL A 51 -19.52 11.36 -6.42
N ARG A 52 -18.54 10.45 -6.49
CA ARG A 52 -18.37 9.40 -5.48
C ARG A 52 -17.97 9.94 -4.11
N ARG A 53 -17.58 11.22 -3.99
CA ARG A 53 -17.31 11.85 -2.68
C ARG A 53 -18.53 11.82 -1.77
N PHE A 54 -19.75 11.87 -2.31
CA PHE A 54 -20.97 11.74 -1.51
C PHE A 54 -21.07 10.37 -0.80
N LEU A 55 -20.50 9.30 -1.38
CA LEU A 55 -20.45 7.98 -0.75
C LEU A 55 -19.50 7.93 0.46
N THR A 56 -18.61 8.94 0.63
CA THR A 56 -17.81 9.11 1.86
C THR A 56 -18.69 9.47 3.05
N LEU A 57 -19.85 10.11 2.84
CA LEU A 57 -20.77 10.40 3.93
C LEU A 57 -21.27 9.12 4.61
N ILE A 58 -21.42 8.03 3.86
CA ILE A 58 -21.74 6.70 4.41
C ILE A 58 -20.66 6.29 5.42
N PHE A 59 -19.38 6.44 5.09
CA PHE A 59 -18.30 6.15 6.03
C PHE A 59 -18.38 7.00 7.30
N LEU A 60 -18.66 8.31 7.16
CA LEU A 60 -18.79 9.22 8.30
C LEU A 60 -19.96 8.84 9.21
N CYS A 61 -21.11 8.44 8.65
CA CYS A 61 -22.27 8.01 9.42
C CYS A 61 -21.99 6.76 10.27
N PHE A 62 -21.02 5.93 9.88
CA PHE A 62 -20.67 4.69 10.56
C PHE A 62 -19.51 4.83 11.55
N LEU A 63 -18.82 5.98 11.59
CA LEU A 63 -17.76 6.25 12.57
C LEU A 63 -18.20 6.03 14.03
N PRO A 64 -19.41 6.45 14.48
CA PRO A 64 -19.86 6.20 15.84
C PRO A 64 -20.01 4.71 16.18
N LEU A 65 -20.18 3.86 15.15
CA LEU A 65 -20.38 2.42 15.28
C LEU A 65 -19.07 1.62 15.23
N ASN A 66 -17.91 2.27 15.21
CA ASN A 66 -16.60 1.61 15.12
C ASN A 66 -16.40 0.53 16.20
N LYS A 67 -16.85 0.78 17.44
CA LYS A 67 -16.73 -0.20 18.54
C LYS A 67 -17.52 -1.50 18.30
N VAL A 68 -18.60 -1.42 17.53
CA VAL A 68 -19.46 -2.57 17.21
C VAL A 68 -18.97 -3.30 15.96
N LEU A 69 -18.56 -2.54 14.95
CA LEU A 69 -18.13 -3.09 13.65
C LEU A 69 -16.69 -3.61 13.64
N GLY A 70 -15.87 -3.10 14.56
CA GLY A 70 -14.44 -3.38 14.62
C GLY A 70 -13.68 -2.94 13.36
N ALA A 71 -12.37 -3.18 13.35
CA ALA A 71 -11.50 -2.78 12.26
C ALA A 71 -11.91 -3.39 10.91
N GLY A 72 -12.23 -4.69 10.88
CA GLY A 72 -12.66 -5.36 9.65
C GLY A 72 -13.99 -4.84 9.09
N GLY A 73 -14.96 -4.52 9.97
CA GLY A 73 -16.23 -3.92 9.56
C GLY A 73 -16.03 -2.51 9.02
N MET A 74 -15.24 -1.69 9.72
CA MET A 74 -14.91 -0.34 9.26
C MET A 74 -14.11 -0.33 7.96
N LYS A 75 -13.21 -1.32 7.74
CA LYS A 75 -12.51 -1.50 6.46
C LYS A 75 -13.50 -1.76 5.32
N ARG A 76 -14.56 -2.56 5.52
CA ARG A 76 -15.61 -2.74 4.50
C ARG A 76 -16.37 -1.43 4.22
N VAL A 77 -16.74 -0.69 5.27
CA VAL A 77 -17.43 0.59 5.11
C VAL A 77 -16.55 1.62 4.40
N PHE A 78 -15.24 1.63 4.66
CA PHE A 78 -14.28 2.51 4.00
C PHE A 78 -14.33 2.39 2.46
N HIS A 79 -14.59 1.18 1.94
CA HIS A 79 -14.72 0.93 0.50
C HIS A 79 -16.06 1.39 -0.10
N SER A 80 -16.93 2.08 0.65
CA SER A 80 -18.22 2.59 0.15
C SER A 80 -18.08 3.46 -1.10
N TYR A 81 -16.95 4.13 -1.30
CA TYR A 81 -16.70 4.93 -2.50
C TYR A 81 -16.72 4.08 -3.80
N LEU A 82 -16.47 2.77 -3.70
CA LEU A 82 -16.55 1.82 -4.81
C LEU A 82 -17.95 1.21 -4.99
N TRP A 83 -18.92 1.57 -4.15
CA TRP A 83 -20.27 1.03 -4.22
C TRP A 83 -20.84 1.14 -5.65
N LYS A 84 -21.41 0.03 -6.14
CA LYS A 84 -22.00 -0.11 -7.50
C LYS A 84 -21.03 0.24 -8.65
N MET A 85 -19.72 0.27 -8.43
CA MET A 85 -18.76 0.40 -9.52
C MET A 85 -18.69 -0.91 -10.30
N PRO A 86 -18.90 -0.91 -11.64
CA PRO A 86 -18.67 -2.09 -12.45
C PRO A 86 -17.22 -2.55 -12.36
N HIS A 87 -16.98 -3.85 -12.41
CA HIS A 87 -15.62 -4.41 -12.34
C HIS A 87 -14.70 -3.86 -13.44
N SER A 88 -15.20 -3.69 -14.66
CA SER A 88 -14.44 -3.08 -15.77
C SER A 88 -13.97 -1.66 -15.46
N LYS A 89 -14.84 -0.85 -14.82
CA LYS A 89 -14.50 0.52 -14.44
C LYS A 89 -13.51 0.56 -13.28
N LEU A 90 -13.64 -0.36 -12.32
CA LEU A 90 -12.66 -0.53 -11.24
C LEU A 90 -11.29 -0.90 -11.81
N GLN A 91 -11.24 -1.83 -12.75
CA GLN A 91 -10.01 -2.25 -13.41
C GLN A 91 -9.34 -1.08 -14.15
N GLU A 92 -10.10 -0.26 -14.87
CA GLU A 92 -9.59 0.96 -15.51
C GLU A 92 -8.93 1.91 -14.49
N HIS A 93 -9.56 2.11 -13.32
CA HIS A 93 -8.97 2.93 -12.26
C HIS A 93 -7.71 2.31 -11.66
N VAL A 94 -7.68 1.00 -11.48
CA VAL A 94 -6.50 0.28 -10.96
C VAL A 94 -5.33 0.43 -11.94
N GLU A 95 -5.55 0.19 -13.22
CA GLU A 95 -4.53 0.34 -14.26
C GLU A 95 -4.03 1.79 -14.34
N GLY A 96 -4.96 2.75 -14.34
CA GLY A 96 -4.62 4.17 -14.30
C GLY A 96 -3.81 4.54 -13.05
N PHE A 97 -4.16 4.01 -11.88
CA PHE A 97 -3.42 4.25 -10.64
C PHE A 97 -2.00 3.68 -10.68
N ILE A 98 -1.84 2.43 -11.15
CA ILE A 98 -0.55 1.74 -11.28
C ILE A 98 0.37 2.46 -12.27
N ASN A 99 -0.19 3.04 -13.34
CA ASN A 99 0.61 3.70 -14.38
C ASN A 99 0.91 5.17 -14.04
N GLU A 100 -0.05 5.90 -13.47
CA GLU A 100 0.06 7.34 -13.31
C GLU A 100 0.61 7.77 -11.94
N TRP A 101 0.23 7.08 -10.86
CA TRP A 101 0.46 7.53 -9.47
C TRP A 101 1.44 6.63 -8.73
N LEU A 102 1.21 5.32 -8.71
CA LEU A 102 2.00 4.36 -7.94
C LEU A 102 3.52 4.45 -8.19
N PRO A 103 4.04 4.63 -9.42
CA PRO A 103 5.49 4.63 -9.68
C PRO A 103 6.22 5.85 -9.06
N LYS A 104 5.46 6.88 -8.66
CA LYS A 104 5.99 8.13 -8.08
C LYS A 104 6.00 8.11 -6.55
N LEU A 105 5.40 7.09 -5.94
CA LEU A 105 5.25 7.01 -4.48
C LEU A 105 6.47 6.44 -3.76
N PRO A 106 7.16 5.38 -4.25
CA PRO A 106 8.16 4.69 -3.44
C PRO A 106 9.34 5.55 -3.00
N TYR A 107 9.88 5.24 -1.83
CA TYR A 107 11.12 5.81 -1.32
C TYR A 107 12.32 5.38 -2.18
N PRO A 108 13.09 6.32 -2.79
CA PRO A 108 14.24 5.97 -3.62
C PRO A 108 15.29 5.11 -2.91
N GLU A 109 15.46 5.29 -1.60
CA GLU A 109 16.34 4.51 -0.75
C GLU A 109 15.89 3.05 -0.62
N ILE A 110 14.59 2.80 -0.45
CA ILE A 110 14.04 1.45 -0.37
C ILE A 110 14.11 0.77 -1.74
N LEU A 111 13.91 1.51 -2.83
CA LEU A 111 14.12 0.99 -4.19
C LEU A 111 15.58 0.53 -4.42
N LYS A 112 16.57 1.26 -3.88
CA LYS A 112 17.99 0.84 -3.94
C LYS A 112 18.24 -0.43 -3.14
N GLU A 113 17.63 -0.57 -1.98
CA GLU A 113 17.74 -1.77 -1.14
C GLU A 113 17.10 -3.00 -1.80
N ILE A 114 15.90 -2.85 -2.35
CA ILE A 114 15.24 -3.87 -3.18
C ILE A 114 16.16 -4.27 -4.35
N ALA A 115 16.74 -3.29 -5.05
CA ALA A 115 17.66 -3.56 -6.17
C ALA A 115 18.93 -4.28 -5.72
N TYR A 116 19.46 -3.97 -4.54
CA TYR A 116 20.63 -4.63 -3.96
C TYR A 116 20.37 -6.12 -3.69
N TYR A 117 19.30 -6.46 -2.96
CA TYR A 117 18.95 -7.86 -2.69
C TYR A 117 18.53 -8.61 -3.96
N LYS A 118 17.88 -7.93 -4.91
CA LYS A 118 17.57 -8.51 -6.22
C LYS A 118 18.85 -8.87 -6.99
N LYS A 119 19.86 -7.98 -7.02
CA LYS A 119 21.16 -8.24 -7.67
C LYS A 119 21.92 -9.37 -6.99
N GLN A 120 21.79 -9.47 -5.67
CA GLN A 120 22.33 -10.60 -4.95
C GLN A 120 21.59 -11.88 -5.26
N GLY A 121 20.40 -11.87 -5.86
CA GLY A 121 19.63 -13.06 -6.20
C GLY A 121 18.86 -13.63 -5.00
N ASN A 122 18.58 -12.81 -4.00
CA ASN A 122 17.65 -13.14 -2.93
C ASN A 122 16.21 -13.17 -3.47
N PRO A 123 15.37 -14.14 -3.06
CA PRO A 123 13.92 -14.06 -3.27
C PRO A 123 13.36 -12.83 -2.54
N LEU A 124 12.56 -12.02 -3.23
CA LEU A 124 11.91 -10.86 -2.64
C LEU A 124 10.42 -11.14 -2.51
N ILE A 125 9.87 -10.94 -1.31
CA ILE A 125 8.46 -11.20 -0.99
C ILE A 125 7.82 -9.88 -0.57
N LEU A 126 6.75 -9.50 -1.25
CA LEU A 126 5.88 -8.41 -0.80
C LEU A 126 4.77 -9.01 0.09
N SER A 127 4.67 -8.55 1.32
CA SER A 127 3.65 -8.97 2.28
C SER A 127 2.93 -7.76 2.85
N SER A 128 1.70 -7.53 2.39
CA SER A 128 0.85 -6.39 2.74
C SER A 128 -0.56 -6.84 3.08
N ALA A 129 -1.29 -6.03 3.87
CA ALA A 129 -2.62 -6.34 4.43
C ALA A 129 -3.84 -5.83 3.63
#